data_AF-A0A2R4WRR0-F1
#
_entry.id   AF-A0A2R4WRR0-F1
#
_cell.length_a   1.000
_cell.length_b   1.000
_cell.length_c   1.000
_cell.angle_alpha   90.00
_cell.angle_beta   90.00
_cell.angle_gamma   90.00
#
_symmetry.space_group_name_H-M   'P 1'
#
loop_
_entity.id
_entity.type
_entity.pdbx_description
1 polymer ?
#
loop_
_entity_poly.entity_id
_entity_poly.type
_entity_poly.pdbx_seq_one_letter_code
_entity_poly.pdbx_strand_id
1 'polypeptide(L)'
;MQTETERTRWAAAFADQLAGFAPGPYPEAPEEAPARLASPATRLKRSQENAKARAQRARDKAKRAAELDAAIAQGLRSILRQRRVYERMRDGEELSGIAVRVEPIFAEGMRYLVEHCEWERPLASRALTARLLRPAKPPPA
;
A
#
# COMPACT_ATOMS: atom_id res chain seq x y z
N MET A 1 19.96 -14.86 40.93
CA MET A 1 18.89 -15.72 41.49
C MET A 1 17.62 -14.91 41.76
N GLN A 2 17.02 -14.29 40.75
CA GLN A 2 15.78 -13.47 40.92
C GLN A 2 14.55 -14.06 40.21
N THR A 3 14.70 -15.17 39.47
CA THR A 3 13.67 -15.69 38.56
C THR A 3 12.66 -16.65 39.21
N GLU A 4 12.98 -17.30 40.32
CA GLU A 4 12.09 -18.28 40.97
C GLU A 4 11.03 -17.63 41.86
N THR A 5 11.40 -16.55 42.54
CA THR A 5 10.50 -15.73 43.36
C THR A 5 9.52 -14.92 42.52
N GLU A 6 9.91 -14.48 41.33
CA GLU A 6 9.00 -13.83 40.38
C GLU A 6 7.99 -14.82 39.78
N ARG A 7 8.43 -16.04 39.48
CA ARG A 7 7.54 -17.11 38.98
C ARG A 7 6.48 -17.53 39.99
N THR A 8 6.85 -17.66 41.26
CA THR A 8 5.90 -18.01 42.33
C THR A 8 4.91 -16.88 42.59
N ARG A 9 5.33 -15.61 42.50
CA ARG A 9 4.42 -14.46 42.57
C ARG A 9 3.41 -14.42 41.41
N TRP A 10 3.87 -14.68 40.19
CA TRP A 10 2.97 -14.76 39.03
C TRP A 10 1.99 -15.93 39.13
N ALA A 11 2.45 -17.10 39.58
CA ALA A 11 1.59 -18.27 39.75
C ALA A 11 0.49 -18.03 40.80
N ALA A 12 0.82 -17.38 41.92
CA ALA A 12 -0.16 -17.04 42.95
C ALA A 12 -1.18 -16.00 42.46
N ALA A 13 -0.73 -14.94 41.78
CA ALA A 13 -1.62 -13.91 41.23
C ALA A 13 -2.56 -14.47 40.14
N PHE A 14 -2.09 -15.44 39.35
CA PHE A 14 -2.89 -16.10 38.33
C PHE A 14 -3.92 -17.08 38.93
N ALA A 15 -3.55 -17.79 39.99
CA ALA A 15 -4.46 -18.67 40.72
C ALA A 15 -5.61 -17.89 41.39
N ASP A 16 -5.32 -16.73 41.99
CA ASP A 16 -6.34 -15.84 42.55
C ASP A 16 -7.30 -15.27 41.50
N GLN A 17 -6.80 -14.99 40.27
CA GLN A 17 -7.67 -14.59 39.15
C GLN A 17 -8.59 -15.72 38.67
N LEU A 18 -8.16 -16.98 38.78
CA LEU A 18 -8.96 -18.15 38.39
C LEU A 18 -9.93 -18.61 39.48
N ALA A 19 -9.69 -18.29 40.75
CA ALA A 19 -10.53 -18.73 41.87
C ALA A 19 -11.97 -18.17 41.82
N GLY A 20 -12.21 -17.08 41.10
CA GLY A 20 -13.55 -16.53 40.83
C GLY A 20 -14.20 -17.01 39.54
N PHE A 21 -13.50 -17.78 38.70
CA PHE A 21 -13.98 -18.23 37.40
C PHE A 21 -14.52 -19.66 37.52
N ALA A 22 -15.77 -19.81 37.93
CA ALA A 22 -16.46 -21.08 37.76
C ALA A 22 -16.60 -21.34 36.24
N PRO A 23 -15.98 -22.39 35.67
CA PRO A 23 -16.19 -22.70 34.27
C PRO A 23 -17.66 -23.09 34.11
N GLY A 24 -18.46 -22.15 33.58
CA GLY A 24 -19.80 -22.46 33.11
C GLY A 24 -19.71 -23.59 32.07
N PRO A 25 -20.80 -24.34 31.84
CA PRO A 25 -20.80 -25.39 30.84
C PRO A 25 -20.32 -24.80 29.52
N TYR A 26 -19.24 -25.36 28.98
CA TYR A 26 -18.76 -24.98 27.65
C TYR A 26 -19.96 -25.14 26.70
N PRO A 27 -20.33 -24.10 25.94
CA PRO A 27 -21.32 -24.30 24.89
C PRO A 27 -20.77 -25.42 24.00
N GLU A 28 -21.58 -26.47 23.79
CA GLU A 28 -21.25 -27.54 22.85
C GLU A 28 -20.94 -26.87 21.51
N ALA A 29 -19.65 -26.76 21.20
CA ALA A 29 -19.24 -26.32 19.89
C ALA A 29 -19.87 -27.32 18.90
N PRO A 30 -20.55 -26.86 17.84
CA PRO A 30 -21.06 -27.78 16.85
C PRO A 30 -19.89 -28.66 16.40
N GLU A 31 -20.09 -29.98 16.35
CA GLU A 31 -19.13 -30.94 15.79
C GLU A 31 -18.94 -30.64 14.29
N GLU A 32 -18.29 -29.53 13.97
CA GLU A 32 -17.64 -29.35 12.69
C GLU A 32 -16.43 -30.27 12.71
N ALA A 33 -16.60 -31.45 12.11
CA ALA A 33 -15.53 -32.39 11.85
C ALA A 33 -14.27 -31.62 11.40
N PRO A 34 -13.09 -31.87 12.00
CA PRO A 34 -11.90 -31.09 11.69
C PRO A 34 -11.68 -31.17 10.18
N ALA A 35 -11.68 -30.01 9.52
CA ALA A 35 -11.40 -29.91 8.10
C ALA A 35 -10.16 -30.74 7.80
N ARG A 36 -10.33 -31.84 7.06
CA ARG A 36 -9.28 -32.85 6.82
C ARG A 36 -7.97 -32.14 6.52
N LEU A 37 -6.98 -32.31 7.39
CA LEU A 37 -5.66 -31.68 7.27
C LEU A 37 -5.15 -31.93 5.84
N ALA A 38 -5.06 -30.86 5.05
CA ALA A 38 -4.66 -30.92 3.65
C ALA A 38 -3.34 -31.71 3.54
N SER A 39 -3.35 -32.79 2.74
CA SER A 39 -2.20 -33.69 2.62
C SER A 39 -0.92 -32.92 2.25
N PRO A 40 0.29 -33.38 2.64
CA PRO A 40 1.55 -32.66 2.40
C PRO A 40 1.75 -32.23 0.93
N ALA A 41 1.31 -33.07 -0.02
CA ALA A 41 1.35 -32.76 -1.44
C ALA A 41 0.44 -31.57 -1.83
N THR A 42 -0.76 -31.47 -1.24
CA THR A 42 -1.66 -30.33 -1.48
C THR A 42 -1.15 -29.04 -0.80
N ARG A 43 -0.48 -29.16 0.35
CA ARG A 43 0.16 -28.02 1.03
C ARG A 43 1.33 -27.45 0.20
N LEU A 44 2.16 -28.31 -0.38
CA LEU A 44 3.27 -27.89 -1.24
C LEU A 44 2.77 -27.20 -2.53
N LYS A 45 1.76 -27.78 -3.19
CA LYS A 45 1.12 -27.17 -4.38
C LYS A 45 0.54 -25.78 -4.08
N ARG A 46 -0.23 -25.65 -3.00
CA ARG A 46 -0.76 -24.35 -2.53
C ARG A 46 0.33 -23.34 -2.20
N SER A 47 1.44 -23.79 -1.59
CA SER A 47 2.59 -22.91 -1.30
C SER A 47 3.26 -22.39 -2.57
N GLN A 48 3.45 -23.25 -3.58
CA GLN A 48 4.03 -22.86 -4.87
C GLN A 48 3.09 -21.93 -5.65
N GLU A 49 1.79 -22.20 -5.66
CA GLU A 49 0.78 -21.31 -6.25
C GLU A 49 0.77 -19.94 -5.57
N ASN A 50 0.82 -19.90 -4.24
CA ASN A 50 0.92 -18.65 -3.48
C ASN A 50 2.22 -17.91 -3.75
N ALA A 51 3.34 -18.60 -3.94
CA ALA A 51 4.62 -17.99 -4.33
C ALA A 51 4.54 -17.37 -5.73
N LYS A 52 3.97 -18.09 -6.71
CA LYS A 52 3.73 -17.58 -8.07
C LYS A 52 2.80 -16.38 -8.07
N ALA A 53 1.70 -16.45 -7.31
CA ALA A 53 0.75 -15.34 -7.18
C ALA A 53 1.41 -14.10 -6.56
N ARG A 54 2.26 -14.26 -5.53
CA ARG A 54 3.04 -13.15 -4.95
C ARG A 54 4.01 -12.54 -5.95
N ALA A 55 4.73 -13.37 -6.70
CA ALA A 55 5.65 -12.90 -7.73
C ALA A 55 4.92 -12.12 -8.83
N GLN A 56 3.75 -12.59 -9.27
CA GLN A 56 2.93 -11.89 -10.26
C GLN A 56 2.44 -10.55 -9.73
N ARG A 57 1.90 -10.50 -8.51
CA ARG A 57 1.47 -9.24 -7.86
C ARG A 57 2.61 -8.23 -7.75
N ALA A 58 3.83 -8.68 -7.47
CA ALA A 58 5.00 -7.80 -7.40
C ALA A 58 5.33 -7.20 -8.78
N ARG A 59 5.26 -8.01 -9.85
CA ARG A 59 5.44 -7.54 -11.23
C ARG A 59 4.35 -6.55 -11.64
N ASP A 60 3.09 -6.84 -11.35
CA ASP A 60 1.97 -5.96 -11.66
C ASP A 60 2.08 -4.63 -10.91
N LYS A 61 2.52 -4.66 -9.64
CA LYS A 61 2.80 -3.46 -8.85
C LYS A 61 3.91 -2.62 -9.48
N ALA A 62 5.00 -3.24 -9.92
CA ALA A 62 6.10 -2.55 -10.58
C ALA A 62 5.66 -1.93 -11.91
N LYS A 63 4.87 -2.66 -12.71
CA LYS A 63 4.29 -2.16 -13.96
C LYS A 63 3.43 -0.91 -13.72
N ARG A 64 2.51 -0.97 -12.76
CA ARG A 64 1.64 0.17 -12.41
C ARG A 64 2.41 1.38 -11.90
N ALA A 65 3.50 1.16 -11.16
CA ALA A 65 4.36 2.26 -10.72
C ALA A 65 5.06 2.93 -11.91
N ALA A 66 5.57 2.15 -12.87
CA ALA A 66 6.20 2.67 -14.07
C ALA A 66 5.20 3.45 -14.96
N GLU A 67 3.97 2.96 -15.12
CA GLU A 67 2.89 3.66 -15.83
C GLU A 67 2.58 5.02 -15.19
N LEU A 68 2.52 5.07 -13.86
CA LEU A 68 2.29 6.31 -13.10
C LEU A 68 3.42 7.32 -13.28
N ASP A 69 4.68 6.88 -13.18
CA ASP A 69 5.83 7.75 -13.36
C ASP A 69 5.93 8.26 -14.82
N ALA A 70 5.59 7.41 -15.80
CA ALA A 70 5.52 7.81 -17.22
C ALA A 70 4.44 8.86 -17.48
N ALA A 71 3.26 8.72 -16.86
CA ALA A 71 2.17 9.69 -16.96
C ALA A 71 2.58 11.06 -16.40
N ILE A 72 3.27 11.08 -15.25
CA ILE A 72 3.78 12.31 -14.64
C ILE A 72 4.85 12.96 -15.54
N ALA A 73 5.78 12.17 -16.07
CA ALA A 73 6.79 12.65 -17.00
C ALA A 73 6.18 13.24 -18.28
N GLN A 74 5.10 12.64 -18.79
CA GLN A 74 4.35 13.16 -19.92
C GLN A 74 3.70 14.51 -19.60
N GLY A 75 3.08 14.62 -18.41
CA GLY A 75 2.56 15.88 -17.88
C GLY A 75 3.60 16.99 -17.82
N LEU A 76 4.77 16.70 -17.25
CA LEU A 76 5.89 17.64 -17.17
C LEU A 76 6.38 18.08 -18.56
N ARG A 77 6.55 17.14 -19.49
CA ARG A 77 6.95 17.45 -20.87
C ARG A 77 5.91 18.30 -21.60
N SER A 78 4.63 18.07 -21.38
CA SER A 78 3.54 18.85 -21.97
C SER A 78 3.61 20.31 -21.50
N ILE A 79 3.77 20.54 -20.19
CA ILE A 79 3.93 21.88 -19.61
C ILE A 79 5.15 22.58 -20.20
N LEU A 80 6.30 21.90 -20.21
CA LEU A 80 7.52 22.46 -20.77
C LEU A 80 7.44 22.74 -22.27
N ARG A 81 6.51 22.12 -23.01
CA ARG A 81 6.29 22.41 -24.44
C ARG A 81 5.28 23.52 -24.68
N GLN A 82 4.47 23.88 -23.67
CA GLN A 82 3.49 24.95 -23.84
C GLN A 82 4.20 26.28 -24.03
N ARG A 83 4.03 26.87 -25.22
CA ARG A 83 4.56 28.18 -25.62
C ARG A 83 4.38 29.28 -24.56
N ARG A 84 3.26 29.25 -23.84
CA ARG A 84 2.93 30.18 -22.75
C ARG A 84 3.86 30.10 -21.55
N VAL A 85 4.47 28.94 -21.27
CA VAL A 85 5.50 28.79 -20.23
C VAL A 85 6.80 29.46 -20.67
N TYR A 86 7.24 29.24 -21.91
CA TYR A 86 8.42 29.92 -22.45
C TYR A 86 8.26 31.43 -22.54
N GLU A 87 7.09 31.90 -22.98
CA GLU A 87 6.78 33.33 -23.03
C GLU A 87 6.86 33.96 -21.63
N ARG A 88 6.33 33.28 -20.60
CA ARG A 88 6.41 33.76 -19.20
C ARG A 88 7.81 33.71 -18.60
N MET A 89 8.59 32.67 -18.92
CA MET A 89 10.02 32.62 -18.54
C MET A 89 10.80 33.77 -19.19
N ARG A 90 10.50 34.08 -20.46
CA ARG A 90 11.08 35.23 -21.16
C ARG A 90 10.65 36.55 -20.52
N ASP A 91 9.41 36.63 -20.03
CA ASP A 91 8.85 37.82 -19.37
C ASP A 91 9.30 37.96 -17.89
N GLY A 92 10.23 37.10 -17.42
CA GLY A 92 10.91 37.24 -16.13
C GLY A 92 10.17 36.64 -14.93
N GLU A 93 9.12 35.85 -15.15
CA GLU A 93 8.41 35.16 -14.08
C GLU A 93 9.31 34.05 -13.48
N GLU A 94 9.44 34.02 -12.15
CA GLU A 94 10.28 33.01 -11.49
C GLU A 94 9.79 31.58 -11.80
N LEU A 95 10.74 30.66 -11.99
CA LEU A 95 10.45 29.23 -12.21
C LEU A 95 9.59 28.64 -11.08
N SER A 96 9.66 29.19 -9.87
CA SER A 96 8.82 28.86 -8.73
C SER A 96 7.32 29.12 -9.02
N GLY A 97 6.97 30.26 -9.64
CA GLY A 97 5.59 30.60 -10.03
C GLY A 97 5.07 29.79 -11.22
N ILE A 98 5.98 29.34 -12.08
CA ILE A 98 5.67 28.54 -13.28
C ILE A 98 5.50 27.05 -12.94
N ALA A 99 6.33 26.51 -12.04
CA ALA A 99 6.36 25.09 -11.68
C ALA A 99 5.21 24.63 -10.77
N VAL A 100 4.51 25.56 -10.10
CA VAL A 100 3.54 25.24 -9.04
C VAL A 100 2.15 24.79 -9.55
N ARG A 101 1.91 24.76 -10.86
CA ARG A 101 0.61 24.26 -11.37
C ARG A 101 0.67 22.73 -11.52
N VAL A 102 0.35 22.04 -10.42
CA VAL A 102 0.11 20.58 -10.40
C VAL A 102 -1.07 20.21 -11.30
N GLU A 103 -2.02 21.12 -11.49
CA GLU A 103 -3.24 20.91 -12.28
C GLU A 103 -2.98 20.44 -13.73
N PRO A 104 -2.14 21.10 -14.56
CA PRO A 104 -1.80 20.59 -15.88
C PRO A 104 -1.10 19.23 -15.88
N ILE A 105 -0.24 18.94 -14.89
CA ILE A 105 0.39 17.62 -14.74
C ILE A 105 -0.69 16.58 -14.46
N PHE A 106 -1.62 16.93 -13.57
CA PHE A 106 -2.72 16.08 -13.16
C PHE A 106 -3.66 15.78 -14.34
N ALA A 107 -4.04 16.79 -15.12
CA ALA A 107 -4.91 16.63 -16.29
C ALA A 107 -4.27 15.75 -17.37
N GLU A 108 -3.01 16.02 -17.73
CA GLU A 108 -2.28 15.27 -18.74
C GLU A 108 -1.97 13.84 -18.27
N GLY A 109 -1.58 13.68 -17.00
CA GLY A 109 -1.34 12.38 -16.39
C GLY A 109 -2.61 11.54 -16.32
N MET A 110 -3.76 12.15 -15.96
CA MET A 110 -5.07 11.51 -15.98
C MET A 110 -5.43 11.05 -17.38
N ARG A 111 -5.22 11.90 -18.39
CA ARG A 111 -5.47 11.55 -19.80
C ARG A 111 -4.64 10.33 -20.20
N TYR A 112 -3.34 10.35 -19.92
CA TYR A 112 -2.44 9.24 -20.27
C TYR A 112 -2.83 7.93 -19.60
N LEU A 113 -3.10 7.94 -18.28
CA LEU A 113 -3.47 6.73 -17.55
C LEU A 113 -4.79 6.12 -18.03
N VAL A 114 -5.77 6.95 -18.35
CA VAL A 114 -7.09 6.48 -18.79
C VAL A 114 -7.06 6.02 -20.25
N GLU A 115 -6.47 6.80 -21.15
CA GLU A 115 -6.52 6.56 -22.60
C GLU A 115 -5.45 5.57 -23.09
N HIS A 116 -4.29 5.49 -22.43
CA HIS A 116 -3.17 4.66 -22.88
C HIS A 116 -2.82 3.51 -21.94
N CYS A 117 -3.15 3.62 -20.65
CA CYS A 117 -2.92 2.53 -19.68
C CYS A 117 -4.22 1.83 -19.26
N GLU A 118 -5.39 2.30 -19.73
CA GLU A 118 -6.71 1.73 -19.45
C GLU A 118 -7.06 1.69 -17.95
N TRP A 119 -6.53 2.64 -17.16
CA TRP A 119 -6.88 2.75 -15.76
C TRP A 119 -8.29 3.30 -15.59
N GLU A 120 -9.01 2.77 -14.60
CA GLU A 120 -10.25 3.40 -14.15
C GLU A 120 -9.98 4.82 -13.63
N ARG A 121 -10.79 5.79 -14.06
CA ARG A 121 -10.71 7.20 -13.64
C ARG A 121 -10.54 7.40 -12.12
N PRO A 122 -11.36 6.78 -11.24
CA PRO A 122 -11.20 6.96 -9.79
C PRO A 122 -9.87 6.39 -9.26
N LEU A 123 -9.37 5.31 -9.85
CA LEU A 123 -8.10 4.70 -9.47
C LEU A 123 -6.91 5.59 -9.89
N ALA A 124 -6.92 6.08 -11.13
CA ALA A 124 -5.89 6.98 -11.66
C ALA A 124 -5.82 8.28 -10.85
N SER A 125 -6.97 8.90 -10.55
CA SER A 125 -7.04 10.12 -9.75
C SER A 125 -6.45 9.94 -8.36
N ARG A 126 -6.83 8.87 -7.65
CA ARG A 126 -6.26 8.56 -6.33
C ARG A 126 -4.75 8.32 -6.39
N ALA A 127 -4.27 7.62 -7.40
CA ALA A 127 -2.85 7.31 -7.55
C ALA A 127 -2.00 8.56 -7.85
N LEU A 128 -2.46 9.41 -8.77
CA LEU A 128 -1.79 10.67 -9.10
C LEU A 128 -1.80 11.62 -7.90
N THR A 129 -2.93 11.77 -7.22
CA THR A 129 -3.06 12.58 -6.00
C THR A 129 -2.06 12.11 -4.94
N ALA A 130 -2.01 10.80 -4.67
CA ALA A 130 -1.09 10.22 -3.69
C ALA A 130 0.39 10.31 -4.08
N ARG A 131 0.72 10.56 -5.35
CA ARG A 131 2.11 10.66 -5.82
C ARG A 131 2.58 12.10 -5.91
N LEU A 132 1.71 13.00 -6.39
CA LEU A 132 2.02 14.41 -6.61
C LEU A 132 1.82 15.27 -5.36
N LEU A 133 0.82 14.95 -4.52
CA LEU A 133 0.46 15.75 -3.36
C LEU A 133 0.90 15.14 -2.03
N ARG A 134 1.49 13.94 -2.04
CA ARG A 134 2.00 13.34 -0.80
C ARG A 134 3.19 14.17 -0.31
N PRO A 135 3.19 14.63 0.95
CA PRO A 135 4.35 15.31 1.51
C PRO A 135 5.56 14.37 1.38
N ALA A 136 6.62 14.85 0.72
CA ALA A 136 7.87 14.12 0.62
C ALA A 136 8.28 13.76 2.05
N LYS A 137 8.41 12.46 2.33
CA LYS A 137 9.07 12.04 3.57
C LYS A 137 10.45 12.71 3.54
N PRO A 138 10.83 13.49 4.56
CA PRO A 138 12.12 14.16 4.54
C PRO A 138 13.21 13.11 4.32
N PRO A 139 14.27 13.41 3.54
CA PRO A 139 15.36 12.48 3.35
C PRO A 139 15.91 12.05 4.72
N PRO A 140 16.33 10.78 4.88
CA PRO A 140 16.96 10.36 6.12
C PRO A 140 18.15 11.29 6.39
N ALA A 141 18.16 11.89 7.58
CA ALA A 141 19.21 12.77 8.06
C ALA A 141 20.55 12.04 8.23
#